data_AF-A0A957D087-F1
#
_entry.id   AF-A0A957D087-F1
#
_cell.length_a   1.000
_cell.length_b   1.000
_cell.length_c   1.000
_cell.angle_alpha   90.00
_cell.angle_beta   90.00
_cell.angle_gamma   90.00
#
_symmetry.space_group_name_H-M   'P 1'
#
loop_
_entity.id
_entity.type
_entity.pdbx_description
1 polymer ?
#
loop_
_entity_poly.entity_id
_entity_poly.type
_entity_poly.pdbx_seq_one_letter_code
_entity_poly.pdbx_strand_id
1 'polypeptide(L)'
;MTILEAIILGIIQGATEFLPISSSGHLVLLPTIFDLTSPDLTMTGLVHLGSLMAVLIYFRQDLRQITTAVFSGLRSRQPFAITDARLGWIIAVGSIPAAAAGVLLEGFF
;
A
#
# COMPACT_ATOMS: atom_id res chain seq x y z
N MET A 1 13.94 -20.04 3.17
CA MET A 1 12.88 -19.60 4.09
C MET A 1 11.96 -20.77 4.40
N THR A 2 11.67 -20.98 5.67
CA THR A 2 10.67 -21.93 6.15
C THR A 2 9.29 -21.29 6.20
N ILE A 3 8.23 -22.10 6.31
CA ILE A 3 6.86 -21.59 6.48
C ILE A 3 6.75 -20.74 7.76
N LEU A 4 7.42 -21.13 8.84
CA LEU A 4 7.42 -20.38 10.09
C LEU A 4 8.05 -18.99 9.91
N GLU A 5 9.21 -18.91 9.26
CA GLU A 5 9.85 -17.62 8.94
C GLU A 5 8.95 -16.76 8.05
N ALA A 6 8.28 -17.34 7.05
CA ALA A 6 7.35 -16.62 6.20
C ALA A 6 6.15 -16.04 6.99
N ILE A 7 5.62 -16.80 7.96
CA ILE A 7 4.57 -16.33 8.86
C ILE A 7 5.08 -15.19 9.75
N ILE A 8 6.28 -15.32 10.31
CA ILE A 8 6.91 -14.28 11.15
C ILE A 8 7.08 -12.98 10.34
N LEU A 9 7.63 -13.05 9.13
CA LEU A 9 7.79 -11.90 8.24
C LEU A 9 6.43 -11.27 7.88
N GLY A 10 5.40 -12.09 7.63
CA GLY A 10 4.05 -11.60 7.38
C GLY A 10 3.45 -10.86 8.58
N ILE A 11 3.67 -11.35 9.80
CA ILE A 11 3.23 -10.69 11.04
C ILE A 11 3.98 -9.36 11.22
N ILE A 12 5.30 -9.35 11.03
CA ILE A 12 6.12 -8.14 11.12
C ILE A 12 5.62 -7.10 10.13
N GLN A 13 5.46 -7.47 8.85
CA GLN A 13 4.97 -6.57 7.81
C GLN A 13 3.58 -6.05 8.16
N GLY A 14 2.64 -6.93 8.50
CA GLY A 14 1.26 -6.53 8.82
C GLY A 14 1.16 -5.62 10.04
N ALA A 15 2.02 -5.80 11.05
CA ALA A 15 2.05 -4.97 12.24
C ALA A 15 2.73 -3.61 12.01
N THR A 16 3.71 -3.54 11.10
CA THR A 16 4.56 -2.36 10.92
C THR A 16 4.17 -1.49 9.73
N GLU A 17 3.52 -2.03 8.70
CA GLU A 17 3.17 -1.28 7.48
C GLU A 17 2.26 -0.08 7.73
N PHE A 18 1.30 -0.22 8.66
CA PHE A 18 0.33 0.83 8.96
C PHE A 18 0.82 1.80 10.04
N LEU A 19 1.94 1.48 10.69
CA LEU A 19 2.57 2.33 11.69
C LEU A 19 3.69 3.14 11.02
N PRO A 20 3.88 4.42 11.37
CA PRO A 20 4.94 5.25 10.79
C PRO A 20 6.32 4.91 11.41
N ILE A 21 6.74 3.65 11.32
CA ILE A 21 7.95 3.09 11.94
C ILE A 21 8.86 2.33 10.97
N SER A 22 8.60 2.42 9.65
CA SER A 22 9.36 1.77 8.57
C SER A 22 9.30 0.23 8.60
N SER A 23 8.36 -0.34 7.85
CA SER A 23 8.22 -1.80 7.68
C SER A 23 9.41 -2.42 6.97
N SER A 24 9.95 -1.78 5.93
CA SER A 24 11.15 -2.22 5.22
C SER A 24 12.37 -2.33 6.15
N GLY A 25 12.54 -1.39 7.09
CA GLY A 25 13.58 -1.47 8.12
C GLY A 25 13.44 -2.72 8.98
N HIS A 26 12.23 -3.05 9.41
CA HIS A 26 11.97 -4.25 10.22
C HIS A 26 12.16 -5.56 9.44
N LEU A 27 11.79 -5.59 8.16
CA LEU A 27 12.02 -6.74 7.27
C LEU A 27 13.49 -7.01 6.98
N VAL A 28 14.38 -6.02 7.12
CA VAL A 28 15.83 -6.20 7.00
C VAL A 28 16.46 -6.51 8.36
N LEU A 29 16.15 -5.71 9.40
CA LEU A 29 16.82 -5.80 10.70
C LEU A 29 16.45 -7.06 11.47
N LEU A 30 15.16 -7.43 11.54
CA LEU A 30 14.73 -8.54 12.38
C LEU A 30 15.27 -9.89 11.90
N PRO A 31 15.29 -10.21 10.58
CA PRO A 31 15.93 -11.43 10.12
C PRO A 31 17.42 -11.50 10.45
N THR A 32 18.14 -10.38 10.34
CA THR A 32 19.57 -10.35 10.72
C THR A 32 19.78 -10.55 12.23
N ILE A 33 18.94 -9.94 13.08
CA ILE A 33 19.08 -10.04 14.55
C ILE A 33 18.75 -11.45 15.06
N PHE A 34 17.75 -12.09 14.47
CA PHE A 34 17.26 -13.41 14.91
C PHE A 34 17.82 -14.58 14.09
N ASP A 35 18.83 -14.34 13.24
CA ASP A 35 19.46 -15.32 12.36
C ASP A 35 18.44 -16.08 11.48
N LEU A 36 17.42 -15.36 11.01
CA LEU A 36 16.40 -15.87 10.10
C LEU A 36 16.83 -15.67 8.65
N THR A 37 16.27 -16.48 7.76
CA THR A 37 16.43 -16.28 6.32
C THR A 37 15.93 -14.88 5.92
N SER A 38 16.80 -14.06 5.35
CA SER A 38 16.41 -12.75 4.82
C SER A 38 15.43 -12.91 3.64
N PRO A 39 14.37 -12.08 3.55
CA PRO A 39 13.43 -12.16 2.45
C PRO A 39 14.10 -11.77 1.13
N ASP A 40 13.83 -12.51 0.07
CA ASP A 40 14.15 -12.08 -1.29
C ASP A 40 13.13 -11.05 -1.79
N LEU A 41 13.35 -10.53 -3.00
CA LEU A 41 12.42 -9.57 -3.62
C LEU A 41 11.01 -10.15 -3.76
N THR A 42 10.90 -11.45 -4.07
CA THR A 42 9.63 -12.16 -4.21
C THR A 42 8.85 -12.15 -2.89
N MET A 43 9.48 -12.58 -1.79
CA MET A 43 8.84 -12.62 -0.48
C MET A 43 8.50 -11.21 0.02
N THR A 44 9.40 -10.25 -0.18
CA THR A 44 9.17 -8.84 0.16
C THR A 44 7.94 -8.28 -0.59
N GLY A 45 7.83 -8.56 -1.88
CA GLY A 45 6.67 -8.18 -2.68
C GLY A 45 5.37 -8.85 -2.21
N LEU A 46 5.43 -10.14 -1.86
CA LEU A 46 4.26 -10.89 -1.37
C LEU A 46 3.72 -10.37 -0.03
N VAL A 47 4.59 -10.02 0.92
CA VAL A 47 4.12 -9.48 2.21
C VAL A 47 3.51 -8.06 2.06
N HIS A 48 4.06 -7.22 1.16
CA HIS A 48 3.46 -5.93 0.81
C HIS A 48 2.12 -6.11 0.08
N LEU A 49 2.00 -7.12 -0.78
CA LEU A 49 0.72 -7.46 -1.39
C LEU A 49 -0.30 -7.88 -0.32
N GLY A 50 0.13 -8.64 0.69
CA GLY A 50 -0.70 -9.01 1.83
C GLY A 50 -1.26 -7.81 2.59
N SER A 51 -0.41 -6.83 2.93
CA SER A 51 -0.85 -5.59 3.59
C SER A 51 -1.74 -4.73 2.70
N LEU A 52 -1.44 -4.63 1.40
CA LEU A 52 -2.31 -3.96 0.41
C LEU A 52 -3.70 -4.61 0.38
N MET A 53 -3.76 -5.94 0.33
CA MET A 53 -5.04 -6.67 0.35
C MET A 53 -5.82 -6.41 1.63
N ALA A 54 -5.15 -6.30 2.79
CA ALA A 54 -5.82 -5.94 4.04
C ALA A 54 -6.50 -4.57 3.96
N VAL A 55 -5.84 -3.56 3.38
CA VAL A 55 -6.42 -2.22 3.16
C VAL A 55 -7.60 -2.28 2.20
N LEU A 56 -7.44 -2.95 1.06
CA LEU A 56 -8.51 -3.07 0.06
C LEU A 56 -9.75 -3.77 0.61
N ILE A 57 -9.57 -4.81 1.44
CA ILE A 57 -10.68 -5.54 2.07
C ILE A 57 -11.33 -4.70 3.17
N TYR A 58 -10.53 -4.07 4.04
CA TYR A 58 -11.04 -3.28 5.16
C TYR A 58 -11.84 -2.07 4.66
N PHE A 59 -11.26 -1.27 3.74
CA PHE A 59 -11.90 -0.08 3.18
C PHE A 59 -12.77 -0.37 1.94
N ARG A 60 -13.15 -1.62 1.68
CA ARG A 60 -13.90 -1.99 0.46
C ARG A 60 -15.19 -1.20 0.26
N GLN A 61 -15.86 -0.82 1.35
CA GLN A 61 -17.11 -0.05 1.30
C GLN A 61 -16.83 1.42 0.95
N ASP A 62 -15.85 2.04 1.61
CA ASP A 62 -15.42 3.41 1.35
C ASP A 62 -14.87 3.55 -0.08
N LEU A 63 -14.03 2.61 -0.51
CA LEU A 63 -13.51 2.56 -1.87
C LEU A 63 -14.64 2.44 -2.90
N ARG A 64 -15.66 1.61 -2.64
CA ARG A 64 -16.83 1.52 -3.52
C ARG A 64 -17.57 2.86 -3.57
N GLN A 65 -17.80 3.48 -2.42
CA GLN A 65 -18.50 4.76 -2.32
C GLN A 65 -17.76 5.87 -3.09
N ILE A 66 -16.46 6.05 -2.83
CA ILE A 66 -15.59 7.01 -3.52
C ILE A 66 -15.62 6.76 -5.03
N THR A 67 -15.40 5.51 -5.45
CA THR A 67 -15.38 5.15 -6.87
C THR A 67 -16.70 5.47 -7.55
N THR A 68 -17.83 5.08 -6.96
CA THR A 68 -19.17 5.40 -7.51
C THR A 68 -19.47 6.90 -7.53
N ALA A 69 -19.00 7.65 -6.53
CA ALA A 69 -19.14 9.10 -6.48
C ALA A 69 -18.34 9.78 -7.60
N VAL A 70 -17.10 9.35 -7.85
CA VAL A 70 -16.27 9.86 -8.96
C VAL A 70 -16.96 9.63 -10.30
N PHE A 71 -17.42 8.41 -10.58
CA PHE A 71 -18.11 8.10 -11.84
C PHE A 71 -19.44 8.85 -12.00
N SER A 72 -20.22 8.98 -10.92
CA SER A 72 -21.49 9.71 -10.98
C SER A 72 -21.29 11.21 -11.17
N GLY A 73 -20.31 11.82 -10.49
CA GLY A 73 -19.92 13.23 -10.69
C GLY A 73 -19.41 13.48 -12.11
N LEU A 74 -18.66 12.55 -12.69
CA LEU A 74 -18.23 12.65 -14.08
C LEU A 74 -19.40 12.59 -15.06
N ARG A 75 -20.35 11.66 -14.84
CA ARG A 75 -21.56 11.50 -15.67
C ARG A 75 -22.49 12.71 -15.61
N SER A 76 -22.62 13.35 -14.45
CA SER A 76 -23.43 14.56 -14.27
C SER A 76 -22.71 15.85 -14.69
N ARG A 77 -21.46 15.77 -15.17
CA ARG A 77 -20.58 16.92 -15.48
C ARG A 77 -20.31 17.82 -14.26
N GLN A 78 -20.39 17.25 -13.07
CA GLN A 78 -20.09 17.92 -11.79
C GLN A 78 -19.09 17.09 -10.97
N PRO A 79 -17.84 16.92 -11.45
CA PRO A 79 -16.88 15.97 -10.89
C PRO A 79 -16.47 16.23 -9.43
N PHE A 80 -16.72 17.44 -8.91
CA PHE A 80 -16.34 17.86 -7.56
C PHE A 80 -17.51 18.19 -6.63
N ALA A 81 -18.76 18.04 -7.12
CA ALA A 81 -19.94 18.41 -6.34
C ALA A 81 -20.21 17.45 -5.18
N ILE A 82 -19.87 16.17 -5.34
CA ILE A 82 -20.03 15.14 -4.31
C ILE A 82 -18.75 15.08 -3.47
N THR A 83 -18.87 15.12 -2.15
CA THR A 83 -17.73 15.09 -1.21
C THR A 83 -16.80 13.90 -1.47
N ASP A 84 -17.37 12.70 -1.66
CA ASP A 84 -16.59 11.49 -1.91
C ASP A 84 -15.92 11.50 -3.29
N ALA A 85 -16.53 12.15 -4.28
CA ALA A 85 -15.92 12.35 -5.60
C ALA A 85 -14.70 13.26 -5.49
N ARG A 86 -14.83 14.37 -4.72
CA ARG A 86 -13.72 15.27 -4.42
C ARG A 86 -12.59 14.55 -3.69
N LEU A 87 -12.92 13.71 -2.72
CA LEU A 87 -11.91 12.87 -2.03
C LEU A 87 -11.18 11.95 -3.02
N GLY A 88 -11.90 11.28 -3.92
CA GLY A 88 -11.29 10.43 -4.95
C GLY A 88 -10.31 11.19 -5.85
N TRP A 89 -10.67 12.41 -6.28
CA TRP A 89 -9.77 13.26 -7.06
C TRP A 89 -8.56 13.73 -6.26
N ILE A 90 -8.73 14.07 -4.98
CA ILE A 90 -7.61 14.47 -4.11
C ILE A 90 -6.65 13.30 -3.92
N ILE A 91 -7.15 12.07 -3.73
CA ILE A 91 -6.31 10.87 -3.65
C ILE A 91 -5.53 10.71 -4.96
N ALA A 92 -6.21 10.76 -6.12
CA ALA A 92 -5.57 10.61 -7.41
C ALA A 92 -4.46 11.65 -7.65
N VAL A 93 -4.75 12.93 -7.39
CA VAL A 93 -3.77 14.02 -7.53
C VAL A 93 -2.64 13.87 -6.52
N GLY A 94 -2.94 13.49 -5.28
CA GLY A 94 -1.95 13.29 -4.22
C GLY A 94 -0.99 12.13 -4.50
N SER A 95 -1.40 11.14 -5.28
CA SER A 95 -0.53 10.02 -5.70
C SER A 95 0.42 10.36 -6.86
N ILE A 96 0.12 11.40 -7.66
CA ILE A 96 0.92 11.74 -8.85
C ILE A 96 2.38 12.08 -8.51
N PRO A 97 2.70 12.92 -7.51
CA PRO A 97 4.09 13.25 -7.20
C PRO A 97 4.93 12.03 -6.85
N ALA A 98 4.39 11.10 -6.07
CA ALA A 98 5.08 9.87 -5.69
C ALA A 98 5.29 8.95 -6.89
N ALA A 99 4.27 8.76 -7.74
CA ALA A 99 4.39 7.94 -8.95
C ALA A 99 5.39 8.54 -9.96
N ALA A 100 5.33 9.86 -10.17
CA ALA A 100 6.25 10.57 -11.05
C ALA A 100 7.70 10.48 -10.53
N ALA A 101 7.91 10.69 -9.23
CA ALA A 101 9.22 10.51 -8.63
C ALA A 101 9.73 9.08 -8.76
N GLY A 102 8.87 8.08 -8.56
CA GLY A 102 9.21 6.67 -8.75
C GLY A 102 9.71 6.36 -10.16
N VAL A 103 9.00 6.80 -11.19
CA VAL A 103 9.38 6.58 -12.60
C VAL A 103 10.64 7.36 -12.99
N LEU A 104 10.74 8.63 -12.57
CA LEU A 104 11.86 9.50 -12.96
C LEU A 104 13.17 9.15 -12.23
N LEU A 105 13.08 8.60 -11.02
CA LEU A 105 14.22 8.27 -10.17
C LEU A 105 14.53 6.76 -10.14
N GLU A 106 13.79 5.92 -10.86
CA GLU A 106 14.00 4.47 -10.89
C GLU A 106 15.45 4.09 -11.19
N GLY A 107 16.12 4.77 -12.13
CA GLY A 107 17.52 4.49 -12.47
C GLY A 107 18.55 4.95 -11.42
N PHE A 108 18.14 5.70 -10.39
CA PHE A 108 19.00 6.13 -9.29
C PHE A 108 18.95 5.18 -8.09
N PHE A 109 17.83 4.47 -7.90
CA PHE A 109 17.58 3.57 -6.76
C PHE A 109 17.72 2.09 -7.16
#